data_AF-A0A2N3YIQ0-F1
#
_entry.id   AF-A0A2N3YIQ0-F1
#
_cell.length_a   1.000
_cell.length_b   1.000
_cell.length_c   1.000
_cell.angle_alpha   90.00
_cell.angle_beta   90.00
_cell.angle_gamma   90.00
#
_symmetry.space_group_name_H-M   'P 1'
#
loop_
_entity.id
_entity.type
_entity.pdbx_description
1 polymer ?
#
loop_
_entity_poly.entity_id
_entity_poly.type
_entity_poly.pdbx_seq_one_letter_code
_entity_poly.pdbx_strand_id
1 'polypeptide(L)'
;MKVDLLEAEVEQTNALAEAFATEVTELQDRSRSVEDLQLQLDYWKGQYLGQYEGESETEGEVDLWEKIPDLVAGGDPTDTFLALTDASESRIVFTEAAERSWKKISYPHPDDMTEALTSLAQAAHELYGGEPVKMGYVDEWFKTAFGLNVSTADDTIEKSKALRYFDYEGQRRDQTPHVKVADAVKPNEVGRIHFAFDKAGGRLIVNHVALKLYGL
;
A
#
# COMPACT_ATOMS: atom_id res chain seq x y z
N MET A 1 38.05 5.68 47.91
CA MET A 1 38.91 5.88 46.72
C MET A 1 38.93 4.67 45.79
N LYS A 2 39.34 3.47 46.21
CA LYS A 2 39.37 2.29 45.30
C LYS A 2 37.98 1.71 45.00
N VAL A 3 37.05 1.83 45.95
CA VAL A 3 35.65 1.39 45.80
C VAL A 3 34.88 2.35 44.86
N ASP A 4 34.98 3.66 45.09
CA ASP A 4 34.37 4.68 44.23
C ASP A 4 34.83 4.60 42.76
N LEU A 5 36.10 4.23 42.53
CA LEU A 5 36.64 3.98 41.18
C LEU A 5 36.02 2.74 40.52
N LEU A 6 35.83 1.66 41.29
CA LEU A 6 35.19 0.44 40.79
C LEU A 6 33.70 0.64 40.54
N GLU A 7 33.02 1.43 41.37
CA GLU A 7 31.60 1.77 41.17
C GLU A 7 31.40 2.59 39.90
N ALA A 8 32.27 3.58 39.64
CA ALA A 8 32.23 4.36 38.40
C ALA A 8 32.53 3.50 37.16
N GLU A 9 33.45 2.53 37.26
CA GLU A 9 33.79 1.62 36.17
C GLU A 9 32.64 0.64 35.87
N VAL A 10 31.94 0.15 36.91
CA VAL A 10 30.73 -0.67 36.76
C VAL A 10 29.61 0.13 36.10
N GLU A 11 29.39 1.38 36.53
CA GLU A 11 28.35 2.25 35.96
C GLU A 11 28.61 2.57 34.50
N GLN A 12 29.88 2.88 34.15
CA GLN A 12 30.30 3.10 32.77
C GLN A 12 30.13 1.84 31.91
N THR A 13 30.46 0.67 32.45
CA THR A 13 30.31 -0.61 31.74
C THR A 13 28.84 -0.95 31.50
N ASN A 14 27.96 -0.69 32.47
CA ASN A 14 26.52 -0.91 32.34
C ASN A 14 25.91 0.03 31.29
N ALA A 15 26.27 1.31 31.30
CA ALA A 15 25.80 2.28 30.31
C ALA A 15 26.24 1.89 28.89
N LEU A 16 27.47 1.38 28.73
CA LEU A 16 27.96 0.90 27.44
C LEU A 16 27.22 -0.37 26.99
N ALA A 17 26.91 -1.29 27.91
CA ALA A 17 26.14 -2.48 27.62
C ALA A 17 24.70 -2.16 27.16
N GLU A 18 24.05 -1.18 27.79
CA GLU A 18 22.71 -0.70 27.37
C GLU A 18 22.72 -0.04 26.00
N ALA A 19 23.75 0.76 25.69
CA ALA A 19 23.93 1.35 24.38
C ALA A 19 24.09 0.29 23.29
N PHE A 20 24.93 -0.73 23.51
CA PHE A 20 25.09 -1.84 22.57
C PHE A 20 23.83 -2.69 22.44
N ALA A 21 23.07 -2.92 23.52
CA ALA A 21 21.82 -3.66 23.45
C ALA A 21 20.77 -2.92 22.58
N THR A 22 20.74 -1.59 22.67
CA THR A 22 19.89 -0.74 21.83
C THR A 22 20.31 -0.84 20.37
N GLU A 23 21.61 -0.69 20.08
CA GLU A 23 22.17 -0.79 18.73
C GLU A 23 21.93 -2.17 18.09
N VAL A 24 22.08 -3.26 18.87
CA VAL A 24 21.78 -4.62 18.41
C VAL A 24 20.31 -4.76 18.04
N THR A 25 19.40 -4.17 18.83
CA THR A 25 17.96 -4.22 18.55
C THR A 25 17.63 -3.46 17.26
N GLU A 26 18.20 -2.26 17.08
CA GLU A 26 18.02 -1.45 15.86
C GLU A 26 18.57 -2.16 14.61
N LEU A 27 19.73 -2.82 14.72
CA LEU A 27 20.32 -3.59 13.63
C LEU A 27 19.49 -4.84 13.30
N GLN A 28 18.93 -5.51 14.30
CA GLN A 28 18.04 -6.65 14.09
C GLN A 28 16.74 -6.24 13.39
N ASP A 29 16.14 -5.13 13.78
CA ASP A 29 14.93 -4.61 13.13
C ASP A 29 15.20 -4.17 11.69
N ARG A 30 16.37 -3.56 11.41
CA ARG A 30 16.82 -3.27 10.04
C ARG A 30 17.05 -4.55 9.23
N SER A 31 17.68 -5.58 9.80
CA SER A 31 17.89 -6.87 9.12
C SER A 31 16.56 -7.49 8.72
N ARG A 32 15.59 -7.53 9.64
CA ARG A 32 14.24 -8.03 9.36
C ARG A 32 13.56 -7.25 8.25
N SER A 33 13.67 -5.92 8.24
CA SER A 33 13.09 -5.11 7.16
C SER A 33 13.73 -5.39 5.80
N VAL A 34 15.03 -5.68 5.76
CA VAL A 34 15.75 -6.02 4.53
C VAL A 34 15.33 -7.42 4.05
N GLU A 35 15.18 -8.36 4.98
CA GLU A 35 14.69 -9.71 4.69
C GLU A 35 13.25 -9.68 4.15
N ASP A 36 12.36 -8.87 4.76
CA ASP A 36 10.99 -8.68 4.27
C ASP A 36 10.96 -8.03 2.87
N LEU A 37 11.80 -7.02 2.63
CA LEU A 37 11.96 -6.40 1.31
C LEU A 37 12.50 -7.38 0.26
N GLN A 38 13.45 -8.23 0.65
CA GLN A 38 14.00 -9.28 -0.22
C GLN A 38 12.96 -10.34 -0.54
N LEU A 39 12.17 -10.77 0.45
CA LEU A 39 11.07 -11.71 0.23
C LEU A 39 9.99 -11.12 -0.67
N GLN A 40 9.65 -9.84 -0.51
CA GLN A 40 8.72 -9.16 -1.40
C GLN A 40 9.31 -9.04 -2.80
N LEU A 41 10.57 -8.62 -2.95
CA LEU A 41 11.22 -8.50 -4.25
C LEU A 41 11.35 -9.86 -4.95
N ASP A 42 11.69 -10.92 -4.24
CA ASP A 42 11.78 -12.28 -4.78
C ASP A 42 10.41 -12.86 -5.11
N TYR A 43 9.39 -12.58 -4.29
CA TYR A 43 8.00 -12.91 -4.58
C TYR A 43 7.55 -12.24 -5.88
N TRP A 44 7.69 -10.92 -5.98
CA TRP A 44 7.31 -10.15 -7.17
C TRP A 44 8.13 -10.54 -8.41
N LYS A 45 9.44 -10.75 -8.26
CA LYS A 45 10.33 -11.18 -9.34
C LYS A 45 10.03 -12.60 -9.82
N GLY A 46 9.68 -13.50 -8.90
CA GLY A 46 9.28 -14.88 -9.22
C GLY A 46 7.96 -14.93 -9.98
N GLN A 47 7.00 -14.06 -9.63
CA GLN A 47 5.75 -13.90 -10.39
C GLN A 47 6.03 -13.28 -11.77
N TYR A 48 6.83 -12.21 -11.83
CA TYR A 48 7.17 -11.49 -13.07
C TYR A 48 7.89 -12.38 -14.11
N LEU A 49 8.90 -13.14 -13.69
CA LEU A 49 9.64 -14.04 -14.57
C LEU A 49 8.79 -15.23 -15.05
N GLY A 50 7.82 -15.68 -14.25
CA GLY A 50 6.90 -16.76 -14.65
C GLY A 50 5.89 -16.36 -15.74
N GLN A 51 5.58 -15.07 -15.88
CA GLN A 51 4.60 -14.56 -16.84
C GLN A 51 5.23 -14.04 -18.16
N TYR A 52 6.47 -13.54 -18.13
CA TYR A 52 7.07 -12.85 -19.30
C TYR A 52 8.11 -13.66 -20.11
N GLU A 53 8.37 -14.94 -19.81
CA GLU A 53 9.21 -15.80 -20.67
C GLU A 53 8.55 -16.14 -22.04
N GLY A 54 7.37 -15.59 -22.35
CA GLY A 54 6.60 -15.89 -23.58
C GLY A 54 6.41 -14.77 -24.61
N GLU A 55 6.58 -13.49 -24.28
CA GLU A 55 6.16 -12.39 -25.19
C GLU A 55 7.29 -11.39 -25.42
N SER A 56 8.22 -11.80 -26.28
CA SER A 56 9.15 -10.91 -26.96
C SER A 56 8.52 -10.39 -28.26
N GLU A 57 8.46 -9.06 -28.35
CA GLU A 57 8.43 -8.26 -29.58
C GLU A 57 7.17 -8.28 -30.48
N THR A 58 6.31 -7.27 -30.29
CA THR A 58 5.79 -6.49 -31.43
C THR A 58 5.69 -5.01 -31.07
N GLU A 59 6.42 -4.18 -31.82
CA GLU A 59 6.33 -2.72 -31.83
C GLU A 59 4.91 -2.27 -32.25
N GLY A 60 4.07 -2.05 -31.26
CA GLY A 60 2.98 -1.09 -31.27
C GLY A 60 2.99 -0.43 -29.90
N GLU A 61 2.74 0.87 -29.82
CA GLU A 61 2.57 1.56 -28.55
C GLU A 61 1.32 0.97 -27.89
N VAL A 62 1.52 -0.09 -27.11
CA VAL A 62 0.46 -0.77 -26.39
C VAL A 62 0.05 0.15 -25.25
N ASP A 63 -1.19 0.63 -25.27
CA ASP A 63 -1.76 1.30 -24.11
C ASP A 63 -1.91 0.26 -22.98
N LEU A 64 -1.07 0.41 -21.94
CA LEU A 64 -1.08 -0.49 -20.79
C LEU A 64 -2.39 -0.38 -19.99
N TRP A 65 -3.08 0.76 -20.06
CA TRP A 65 -4.35 0.97 -19.36
C TRP A 65 -5.50 0.15 -19.97
N GLU A 66 -5.43 -0.20 -21.25
CA GLU A 66 -6.42 -1.06 -21.92
C GLU A 66 -6.21 -2.55 -21.64
N LYS A 67 -5.06 -2.93 -21.05
CA LYS A 67 -4.68 -4.31 -20.79
C LYS A 67 -4.82 -4.74 -19.32
N ILE A 68 -5.40 -3.90 -18.47
CA ILE A 68 -5.61 -4.24 -17.07
C ILE A 68 -6.61 -5.42 -16.97
N PRO A 69 -6.20 -6.59 -16.43
CA PRO A 69 -7.12 -7.70 -16.25
C PRO A 69 -8.20 -7.37 -15.21
N ASP A 70 -9.43 -7.79 -15.47
CA ASP A 70 -10.52 -7.62 -14.50
C ASP A 70 -10.30 -8.49 -13.25
N LEU A 71 -10.63 -7.92 -12.10
CA LEU A 71 -10.72 -8.68 -10.86
C LEU A 71 -11.79 -9.77 -10.97
N VAL A 72 -11.49 -10.94 -10.42
CA VAL A 72 -12.47 -12.00 -10.22
C VAL A 72 -12.84 -12.06 -8.75
N ALA A 73 -14.15 -12.07 -8.44
CA ALA A 73 -14.65 -12.07 -7.06
C ALA A 73 -14.10 -13.27 -6.25
N GLY A 74 -13.35 -12.98 -5.18
CA GLY A 74 -12.68 -14.00 -4.35
C GLY A 74 -11.53 -14.74 -5.05
N GLY A 75 -11.17 -14.32 -6.27
CA GLY A 75 -10.04 -14.83 -7.03
C GLY A 75 -8.72 -14.17 -6.63
N ASP A 76 -7.67 -14.54 -7.36
CA ASP A 76 -6.35 -13.95 -7.18
C ASP A 76 -6.28 -12.58 -7.88
N PRO A 77 -6.01 -11.46 -7.16
CA PRO A 77 -5.94 -10.14 -7.78
C PRO A 77 -4.54 -9.79 -8.29
N THR A 78 -3.55 -10.67 -8.13
CA THR A 78 -2.13 -10.38 -8.41
C THR A 78 -1.91 -9.81 -9.80
N ASP A 79 -2.50 -10.40 -10.83
CA ASP A 79 -2.31 -9.95 -12.22
C ASP A 79 -2.85 -8.54 -12.44
N THR A 80 -4.04 -8.24 -11.90
CA THR A 80 -4.60 -6.90 -11.93
C THR A 80 -3.73 -5.90 -11.19
N PHE A 81 -3.25 -6.25 -9.99
CA PHE A 81 -2.43 -5.36 -9.17
C PHE A 81 -1.08 -5.06 -9.83
N LEU A 82 -0.44 -6.08 -10.42
CA LEU A 82 0.80 -5.92 -11.18
C LEU A 82 0.60 -5.03 -12.40
N ALA A 83 -0.42 -5.32 -13.20
CA ALA A 83 -0.71 -4.52 -14.40
C ALA A 83 -0.96 -3.05 -14.05
N LEU A 84 -1.65 -2.76 -12.94
CA LEU A 84 -1.88 -1.40 -12.46
C LEU A 84 -0.60 -0.73 -11.95
N THR A 85 0.24 -1.46 -11.22
CA THR A 85 1.55 -0.96 -10.77
C THR A 85 2.41 -0.61 -11.98
N ASP A 86 2.45 -1.46 -13.00
CA ASP A 86 3.24 -1.25 -14.22
C ASP A 86 2.70 -0.09 -15.05
N ALA A 87 1.40 -0.08 -15.36
CA ALA A 87 0.77 1.00 -16.13
C ALA A 87 0.92 2.37 -15.46
N SER A 88 0.95 2.39 -14.12
CA SER A 88 1.18 3.63 -13.36
C SER A 88 2.64 4.05 -13.25
N GLU A 89 3.61 3.26 -13.72
CA GLU A 89 5.04 3.44 -13.47
C GLU A 89 5.42 3.39 -11.98
N SER A 90 4.90 2.40 -11.25
CA SER A 90 5.07 2.22 -9.80
C SER A 90 4.55 3.37 -8.93
N ARG A 91 3.69 4.22 -9.49
CA ARG A 91 3.01 5.30 -8.75
C ARG A 91 1.86 4.79 -7.91
N ILE A 92 1.39 3.57 -8.13
CA ILE A 92 0.59 2.82 -7.18
C ILE A 92 1.25 1.47 -6.87
N VAL A 93 1.20 1.07 -5.60
CA VAL A 93 1.67 -0.26 -5.15
C VAL A 93 0.64 -0.90 -4.23
N PHE A 94 0.62 -2.22 -4.23
CA PHE A 94 -0.31 -3.03 -3.45
C PHE A 94 0.43 -3.85 -2.41
N THR A 95 -0.05 -3.81 -1.17
CA THR A 95 0.48 -4.67 -0.11
C THR A 95 -0.13 -6.07 -0.19
N GLU A 96 0.52 -7.04 0.45
CA GLU A 96 -0.08 -8.37 0.65
C GLU A 96 -1.40 -8.32 1.43
N ALA A 97 -1.60 -7.30 2.28
CA ALA A 97 -2.85 -7.13 3.01
C ALA A 97 -4.02 -6.83 2.06
N ALA A 98 -3.78 -6.05 1.00
CA ALA A 98 -4.76 -5.80 -0.05
C ALA A 98 -5.10 -7.07 -0.84
N GLU A 99 -4.10 -7.87 -1.17
CA GLU A 99 -4.29 -9.15 -1.85
C GLU A 99 -5.14 -10.11 -0.99
N ARG A 100 -4.77 -10.25 0.29
CA ARG A 100 -5.50 -11.08 1.26
C ARG A 100 -6.91 -10.57 1.51
N SER A 101 -7.13 -9.25 1.54
CA SER A 101 -8.46 -8.70 1.79
C SER A 101 -9.42 -9.01 0.65
N TRP A 102 -8.94 -8.94 -0.60
CA TRP A 102 -9.72 -9.27 -1.77
C TRP A 102 -10.08 -10.76 -1.82
N LYS A 103 -9.07 -11.64 -1.66
CA LYS A 103 -9.24 -13.10 -1.66
C LYS A 103 -10.25 -13.62 -0.63
N LYS A 104 -10.45 -12.88 0.47
CA LYS A 104 -11.35 -13.28 1.57
C LYS A 104 -12.82 -12.96 1.33
N ILE A 105 -13.15 -12.20 0.30
CA ILE A 105 -14.52 -11.76 0.05
C ILE A 105 -14.99 -12.18 -1.34
N SER A 106 -16.31 -12.31 -1.50
CA SER A 106 -16.94 -12.38 -2.82
C SER A 106 -17.68 -11.05 -3.04
N TYR A 107 -16.96 -10.05 -3.55
CA TYR A 107 -17.54 -8.74 -3.84
C TYR A 107 -18.53 -8.85 -5.00
N PRO A 108 -19.76 -8.30 -4.91
CA PRO A 108 -20.79 -8.48 -5.93
C PRO A 108 -20.50 -7.74 -7.25
N HIS A 109 -19.63 -6.74 -7.25
CA HIS A 109 -19.37 -5.87 -8.41
C HIS A 109 -17.86 -5.77 -8.70
N PRO A 110 -17.17 -6.88 -9.03
CA PRO A 110 -15.73 -6.87 -9.22
C PRO A 110 -15.27 -5.87 -10.29
N ASP A 111 -16.06 -5.71 -11.36
CA ASP A 111 -15.78 -4.75 -12.44
C ASP A 111 -15.70 -3.30 -11.92
N ASP A 112 -16.68 -2.87 -11.10
CA ASP A 112 -16.65 -1.54 -10.46
C ASP A 112 -15.39 -1.34 -9.60
N MET A 113 -14.91 -2.42 -8.97
CA MET A 113 -13.68 -2.38 -8.17
C MET A 113 -12.44 -2.25 -9.07
N THR A 114 -12.39 -2.98 -10.18
CA THR A 114 -11.34 -2.85 -11.21
C THR A 114 -11.30 -1.42 -11.72
N GLU A 115 -12.44 -0.86 -12.16
CA GLU A 115 -12.53 0.51 -12.67
C GLU A 115 -12.03 1.53 -11.63
N ALA A 116 -12.47 1.40 -10.37
CA ALA A 116 -12.05 2.30 -9.30
C ALA A 116 -10.54 2.20 -9.00
N LEU A 117 -9.96 1.00 -9.08
CA LEU A 117 -8.52 0.79 -8.93
C LEU A 117 -7.73 1.37 -10.10
N THR A 118 -8.23 1.20 -11.33
CA THR A 118 -7.66 1.81 -12.54
C THR A 118 -7.66 3.33 -12.44
N SER A 119 -8.79 3.94 -12.08
CA SER A 119 -8.86 5.39 -11.86
C SER A 119 -7.96 5.87 -10.71
N LEU A 120 -7.79 5.06 -9.66
CA LEU A 120 -6.89 5.40 -8.55
C LEU A 120 -5.42 5.33 -8.98
N ALA A 121 -5.06 4.35 -9.80
CA ALA A 121 -3.73 4.19 -10.38
C ALA A 121 -3.40 5.35 -11.34
N GLN A 122 -4.35 5.76 -12.18
CA GLN A 122 -4.24 6.95 -13.04
C GLN A 122 -4.06 8.23 -12.21
N ALA A 123 -4.83 8.38 -11.13
CA ALA A 123 -4.67 9.50 -10.22
C ALA A 123 -3.30 9.51 -9.55
N ALA A 124 -2.79 8.34 -9.15
CA ALA A 124 -1.45 8.23 -8.58
C ALA A 124 -0.38 8.62 -9.61
N HIS A 125 -0.54 8.16 -10.86
CA HIS A 125 0.34 8.51 -11.96
C HIS A 125 0.37 10.02 -12.22
N GLU A 126 -0.80 10.68 -12.28
CA GLU A 126 -0.84 12.14 -12.47
C GLU A 126 -0.28 12.90 -11.26
N LEU A 127 -0.63 12.48 -10.04
CA LEU A 127 -0.20 13.15 -8.80
C LEU A 127 1.33 13.17 -8.65
N TYR A 128 2.01 12.14 -9.15
CA TYR A 128 3.45 11.93 -8.97
C TYR A 128 4.24 11.93 -10.29
N GLY A 129 3.60 12.21 -11.42
CA GLY A 129 4.18 12.19 -12.77
C GLY A 129 5.11 13.37 -13.10
N GLY A 130 5.35 14.27 -12.15
CA GLY A 130 6.34 15.35 -12.26
C GLY A 130 5.79 16.73 -12.62
N GLU A 131 4.57 16.79 -13.18
CA GLU A 131 3.88 18.06 -13.41
C GLU A 131 3.18 18.56 -12.13
N PRO A 132 3.26 19.86 -11.79
CA PRO A 132 2.57 20.40 -10.62
C PRO A 132 1.04 20.31 -10.74
N VAL A 133 0.43 19.38 -10.01
CA VAL A 133 -1.03 19.26 -9.94
C VAL A 133 -1.61 20.31 -9.00
N LYS A 134 -2.57 21.12 -9.50
CA LYS A 134 -3.38 22.01 -8.66
C LYS A 134 -4.51 21.23 -8.00
N MET A 135 -4.18 20.51 -6.92
CA MET A 135 -5.09 19.54 -6.29
C MET A 135 -6.21 20.17 -5.45
N GLY A 136 -6.14 21.44 -5.02
CA GLY A 136 -7.20 22.02 -4.18
C GLY A 136 -7.52 21.14 -2.95
N TYR A 137 -8.80 20.83 -2.73
CA TYR A 137 -9.22 19.79 -1.79
C TYR A 137 -9.08 18.40 -2.42
N VAL A 138 -8.45 17.47 -1.68
CA VAL A 138 -8.08 16.13 -2.17
C VAL A 138 -9.29 15.36 -2.70
N ASP A 139 -10.38 15.31 -1.93
CA ASP A 139 -11.62 14.62 -2.27
C ASP A 139 -12.28 15.21 -3.52
N GLU A 140 -12.31 16.53 -3.64
CA GLU A 140 -12.83 17.23 -4.82
C GLU A 140 -11.98 16.92 -6.07
N TRP A 141 -10.66 16.89 -5.95
CA TRP A 141 -9.77 16.57 -7.07
C TRP A 141 -9.94 15.12 -7.55
N PHE A 142 -9.94 14.15 -6.65
CA PHE A 142 -10.23 12.75 -7.00
C PHE A 142 -11.61 12.61 -7.67
N LYS A 143 -12.61 13.36 -7.20
CA LYS A 143 -13.95 13.28 -7.75
C LYS A 143 -14.06 13.89 -9.14
N THR A 144 -13.47 15.06 -9.34
CA THR A 144 -13.60 15.85 -10.57
C THR A 144 -12.69 15.32 -11.70
N ALA A 145 -11.46 14.94 -11.38
CA ALA A 145 -10.50 14.46 -12.38
C ALA A 145 -10.65 12.96 -12.69
N PHE A 146 -11.02 12.15 -11.69
CA PHE A 146 -11.01 10.67 -11.82
C PHE A 146 -12.35 10.02 -11.47
N GLY A 147 -13.40 10.79 -11.19
CA GLY A 147 -14.72 10.26 -10.84
C GLY A 147 -14.81 9.57 -9.46
N LEU A 148 -13.70 9.52 -8.70
CA LEU A 148 -13.57 8.76 -7.47
C LEU A 148 -14.19 9.46 -6.27
N ASN A 149 -15.03 8.74 -5.52
CA ASN A 149 -15.54 9.20 -4.22
C ASN A 149 -14.52 8.88 -3.12
N VAL A 150 -13.55 9.76 -2.90
CA VAL A 150 -12.56 9.60 -1.84
C VAL A 150 -13.06 10.24 -0.54
N SER A 151 -12.97 9.50 0.56
CA SER A 151 -13.13 10.01 1.91
C SER A 151 -11.78 10.06 2.59
N THR A 152 -11.43 11.23 3.14
CA THR A 152 -10.15 11.47 3.87
C THR A 152 -10.31 11.33 5.38
N ALA A 153 -11.53 11.08 5.85
CA ALA A 153 -11.90 10.94 7.26
C ALA A 153 -12.81 9.72 7.47
N ASP A 154 -12.65 9.05 8.61
CA ASP A 154 -13.55 8.00 9.11
C ASP A 154 -13.46 7.95 10.64
N ASP A 155 -14.56 8.30 11.31
CA ASP A 155 -14.64 8.40 12.77
C ASP A 155 -14.21 7.13 13.52
N THR A 156 -14.40 5.94 12.93
CA THR A 156 -14.08 4.67 13.57
C THR A 156 -12.60 4.35 13.39
N ILE A 157 -12.09 4.53 12.18
CA ILE A 157 -10.68 4.32 11.86
C ILE A 157 -9.83 5.31 12.66
N GLU A 158 -10.20 6.60 12.68
CA GLU A 158 -9.46 7.65 13.37
C GLU A 158 -9.29 7.41 14.86
N LYS A 159 -10.28 6.76 15.50
CA LYS A 159 -10.27 6.43 16.93
C LYS A 159 -9.46 5.17 17.25
N SER A 160 -9.16 4.32 16.27
CA SER A 160 -8.45 3.06 16.46
C SER A 160 -7.10 3.06 15.76
N LYS A 161 -6.01 3.17 16.56
CA LYS A 161 -4.64 3.13 16.03
C LYS A 161 -4.32 1.85 15.23
N ALA A 162 -4.93 0.73 15.59
CA ALA A 162 -4.74 -0.55 14.92
C ALA A 162 -5.47 -0.63 13.56
N LEU A 163 -6.57 0.12 13.40
CA LEU A 163 -7.27 0.23 12.11
C LEU A 163 -6.71 1.36 11.25
N ARG A 164 -6.21 2.43 11.86
CA ARG A 164 -5.70 3.60 11.13
C ARG A 164 -4.36 3.39 10.48
N TYR A 165 -3.47 2.64 11.14
CA TYR A 165 -2.09 2.56 10.73
C TYR A 165 -1.66 1.16 10.36
N PHE A 166 -0.82 1.07 9.34
CA PHE A 166 -0.11 -0.14 8.94
C PHE A 166 1.36 0.21 8.69
N ASP A 167 2.24 -0.77 8.78
CA ASP A 167 3.66 -0.58 8.48
C ASP A 167 3.95 -1.06 7.06
N TYR A 168 4.68 -0.24 6.31
CA TYR A 168 5.11 -0.54 4.95
C TYR A 168 6.50 0.05 4.71
N GLU A 169 7.45 -0.81 4.31
CA GLU A 169 8.87 -0.47 4.11
C GLU A 169 9.49 0.26 5.32
N GLY A 170 9.24 -0.27 6.53
CA GLY A 170 9.76 0.29 7.78
C GLY A 170 9.14 1.63 8.20
N GLN A 171 8.10 2.10 7.51
CA GLN A 171 7.40 3.34 7.82
C GLN A 171 5.94 3.09 8.15
N ARG A 172 5.47 3.76 9.21
CA ARG A 172 4.06 3.76 9.60
C ARG A 172 3.26 4.63 8.63
N ARG A 173 2.24 4.05 8.00
CA ARG A 173 1.36 4.68 7.00
C ARG A 173 -0.06 4.83 7.53
N ASP A 174 -0.75 5.90 7.11
CA ASP A 174 -2.15 6.17 7.47
C ASP A 174 -3.09 5.70 6.37
N GLN A 175 -3.95 4.72 6.66
CA GLN A 175 -4.95 4.17 5.73
C GLN A 175 -6.37 4.72 5.93
N THR A 176 -6.51 5.85 6.63
CA THR A 176 -7.80 6.55 6.73
C THR A 176 -8.37 6.91 5.35
N PRO A 177 -7.57 7.42 4.38
CA PRO A 177 -8.06 7.69 3.04
C PRO A 177 -8.60 6.43 2.37
N HIS A 178 -9.80 6.53 1.81
CA HIS A 178 -10.39 5.42 1.07
C HIS A 178 -11.34 5.85 -0.04
N VAL A 179 -11.37 5.07 -1.10
CA VAL A 179 -12.38 5.17 -2.17
C VAL A 179 -13.63 4.42 -1.74
N LYS A 180 -14.81 5.00 -2.00
CA LYS A 180 -16.10 4.31 -1.93
C LYS A 180 -16.54 3.85 -3.31
N VAL A 181 -16.57 2.54 -3.51
CA VAL A 181 -16.95 1.90 -4.78
C VAL A 181 -18.43 1.52 -4.72
N ALA A 182 -19.20 1.90 -5.75
CA ALA A 182 -20.65 1.69 -5.81
C ALA A 182 -21.45 2.32 -4.64
N ASP A 183 -21.19 3.59 -4.27
CA ASP A 183 -21.75 4.24 -3.06
C ASP A 183 -23.30 4.38 -3.02
N ALA A 184 -24.01 3.94 -4.06
CA ALA A 184 -25.47 3.89 -4.12
C ALA A 184 -26.08 2.57 -3.61
N VAL A 185 -25.26 1.58 -3.23
CA VAL A 185 -25.74 0.30 -2.68
C VAL A 185 -25.83 0.32 -1.15
N LYS A 186 -26.28 -0.77 -0.54
CA LYS A 186 -26.38 -0.85 0.92
C LYS A 186 -24.98 -0.73 1.55
N PRO A 187 -24.83 -0.16 2.75
CA PRO A 187 -23.52 0.04 3.40
C PRO A 187 -22.63 -1.21 3.49
N ASN A 188 -23.22 -2.40 3.54
CA ASN A 188 -22.53 -3.69 3.60
C ASN A 188 -22.14 -4.26 2.22
N GLU A 189 -22.55 -3.62 1.14
CA GLU A 189 -22.25 -3.96 -0.25
C GLU A 189 -21.31 -2.93 -0.89
N VAL A 190 -21.01 -1.81 -0.20
CA VAL A 190 -20.14 -0.77 -0.74
C VAL A 190 -18.67 -1.19 -0.61
N GLY A 191 -17.98 -1.23 -1.75
CA GLY A 191 -16.55 -1.48 -1.80
C GLY A 191 -15.73 -0.35 -1.18
N ARG A 192 -14.57 -0.70 -0.64
CA ARG A 192 -13.62 0.19 0.02
C ARG A 192 -12.20 -0.15 -0.42
N ILE A 193 -11.52 0.84 -0.97
CA ILE A 193 -10.09 0.76 -1.29
C ILE A 193 -9.38 1.70 -0.32
N HIS A 194 -8.74 1.16 0.72
CA HIS A 194 -7.95 1.97 1.65
C HIS A 194 -6.51 2.11 1.19
N PHE A 195 -6.00 3.34 1.25
CA PHE A 195 -4.67 3.66 0.77
C PHE A 195 -4.00 4.75 1.62
N ALA A 196 -2.68 4.84 1.49
CA ALA A 196 -1.86 5.88 2.08
C ALA A 196 -1.13 6.68 1.00
N PHE A 197 -0.95 7.98 1.25
CA PHE A 197 -0.06 8.83 0.45
C PHE A 197 1.39 8.59 0.87
N ASP A 198 2.24 8.21 -0.07
CA ASP A 198 3.69 8.10 0.10
C ASP A 198 4.40 9.21 -0.65
N LYS A 199 4.45 10.40 -0.06
CA LYS A 199 5.13 11.54 -0.66
C LYS A 199 6.64 11.32 -0.85
N ALA A 200 7.27 10.54 0.02
CA ALA A 200 8.70 10.26 -0.06
C ALA A 200 9.03 9.27 -1.18
N GLY A 201 8.20 8.22 -1.33
CA GLY A 201 8.30 7.27 -2.44
C GLY A 201 7.66 7.77 -3.74
N GLY A 202 6.92 8.88 -3.71
CA GLY A 202 6.21 9.42 -4.87
C GLY A 202 5.15 8.47 -5.42
N ARG A 203 4.32 7.89 -4.54
CA ARG A 203 3.32 6.87 -4.90
C ARG A 203 2.15 6.81 -3.91
N LEU A 204 1.09 6.08 -4.27
CA LEU A 204 0.04 5.63 -3.37
C LEU A 204 0.28 4.17 -2.97
N ILE A 205 0.02 3.83 -1.71
CA ILE A 205 0.14 2.47 -1.18
C ILE A 205 -1.24 1.95 -0.82
N VAL A 206 -1.74 0.95 -1.52
CA VAL A 206 -3.04 0.32 -1.26
C VAL A 206 -2.88 -0.82 -0.26
N ASN A 207 -3.58 -0.71 0.88
CA ASN A 207 -3.47 -1.67 1.98
C ASN A 207 -4.71 -2.56 2.15
N HIS A 208 -5.84 -2.17 1.57
CA HIS A 208 -7.07 -2.95 1.64
C HIS A 208 -7.93 -2.72 0.40
N VAL A 209 -8.38 -3.80 -0.21
CA VAL A 209 -9.33 -3.85 -1.33
C VAL A 209 -10.39 -4.87 -0.95
N ALA A 210 -11.53 -4.40 -0.43
CA ALA A 210 -12.62 -5.29 -0.03
C ALA A 210 -13.90 -4.50 0.30
N LEU A 211 -14.85 -5.14 0.99
CA LEU A 211 -15.87 -4.46 1.79
C LEU A 211 -15.21 -3.73 2.98
N LYS A 212 -16.01 -3.11 3.84
CA LYS A 212 -15.52 -2.30 4.97
C LYS A 212 -14.52 -3.02 5.88
N LEU A 213 -13.48 -2.31 6.35
CA LEU A 213 -12.45 -2.82 7.26
C LEU A 213 -12.97 -3.34 8.63
N TYR A 214 -14.19 -3.00 9.02
CA TYR A 214 -14.75 -3.30 10.33
C TYR A 214 -16.26 -3.56 10.27
N GLY A 215 -16.77 -4.35 11.22
CA GLY A 215 -18.20 -4.63 11.35
C GLY A 215 -18.77 -5.55 10.28
N LEU A 216 -17.92 -6.35 9.62
CA LEU A 216 -18.30 -7.48 8.79
C LEU A 216 -18.61 -8.71 9.64
#